data_AF-W2QQ02-F1
#
_entry.id   AF-W2QQ02-F1
#
_cell.length_a   1.000
_cell.length_b   1.000
_cell.length_c   1.000
_cell.angle_alpha   90.00
_cell.angle_beta   90.00
_cell.angle_gamma   90.00
#
_symmetry.space_group_name_H-M   'P 1'
#
loop_
_entity.id
_entity.type
_entity.pdbx_description
1 polymer ?
#
loop_
_entity_poly.entity_id
_entity_poly.type
_entity_poly.pdbx_seq_one_letter_code
_entity_poly.pdbx_strand_id
1 'polypeptide(L)'
;MIGLLTPTMLTRTNLALRIAQFLCCLLGLSFVAAGGIAFHSSNFVLLMNYTGMLYTLWFVVAVEILHYSARLSTRVEQGIDGVLALMLLIGGICLAASDYISYCDRLWHCHNLKAAVAFTFIGMFAFLASLVLSILATNKATSGPTEVPGQYHMEVTPTDALSPVQDLNSPGAKV
;
A
#
# COMPACT_ATOMS: atom_id res chain seq x y z
N MET A 1 -3.80 7.07 24.85
CA MET A 1 -3.24 5.71 25.06
C MET A 1 -2.53 5.13 23.82
N ILE A 2 -2.08 5.94 22.84
CA ILE A 2 -1.39 5.45 21.61
C ILE A 2 0.16 5.54 21.74
N GLY A 3 0.66 6.04 22.88
CA GLY A 3 2.07 6.38 23.10
C GLY A 3 3.05 5.22 23.25
N LEU A 4 2.62 3.96 23.08
CA LEU A 4 3.45 2.78 23.36
C LEU A 4 3.51 1.76 22.21
N LEU A 5 3.27 2.18 20.95
CA LEU A 5 3.57 1.28 19.83
C LEU A 5 5.08 1.22 19.61
N THR A 6 5.67 0.09 20.00
CA THR A 6 7.01 -0.35 19.58
C THR A 6 7.08 -0.41 18.04
N PRO A 7 8.26 -0.18 17.43
CA PRO A 7 8.40 -0.15 15.97
C PRO A 7 7.94 -1.46 15.31
N THR A 8 8.11 -2.59 15.98
CA THR A 8 7.62 -3.90 15.55
C THR A 8 6.09 -3.99 15.52
N MET A 9 5.40 -3.39 16.49
CA MET A 9 3.94 -3.32 16.53
C MET A 9 3.42 -2.43 15.40
N LEU A 10 4.10 -1.31 15.12
CA LEU A 10 3.73 -0.41 14.03
C LEU A 10 3.80 -1.10 12.67
N THR A 11 4.89 -1.83 12.37
CA THR A 11 5.04 -2.57 11.11
C THR A 11 3.96 -3.65 10.98
N ARG A 12 3.71 -4.41 12.05
CA ARG A 12 2.68 -5.45 12.06
C ARG A 12 1.28 -4.89 11.86
N THR A 13 0.97 -3.75 12.49
CA THR A 13 -0.33 -3.08 12.30
C THR A 13 -0.49 -2.57 10.87
N ASN A 14 0.55 -2.00 10.27
CA ASN A 14 0.52 -1.59 8.86
C ASN A 14 0.28 -2.77 7.93
N LEU A 15 0.99 -3.89 8.13
CA LEU A 15 0.77 -5.10 7.34
C LEU A 15 -0.67 -5.62 7.49
N ALA A 16 -1.18 -5.68 8.72
CA ALA A 16 -2.55 -6.10 8.98
C ALA A 16 -3.58 -5.17 8.30
N LEU A 17 -3.35 -3.86 8.31
CA LEU A 17 -4.18 -2.88 7.61
C LEU A 17 -4.14 -3.09 6.10
N ARG A 18 -2.96 -3.33 5.50
CA ARG A 18 -2.82 -3.60 4.06
C ARG A 18 -3.57 -4.86 3.65
N ILE A 19 -3.47 -5.94 4.43
CA ILE A 19 -4.23 -7.18 4.20
C ILE A 19 -5.73 -6.94 4.35
N ALA A 20 -6.14 -6.20 5.40
CA ALA A 20 -7.54 -5.87 5.61
C ALA A 20 -8.11 -5.05 4.45
N GLN A 21 -7.38 -4.03 3.96
CA GLN A 21 -7.76 -3.23 2.79
C GLN A 21 -7.93 -4.13 1.55
N PHE A 22 -6.98 -5.03 1.29
CA PHE A 22 -7.06 -5.97 0.17
C PHE A 22 -8.31 -6.84 0.23
N LEU A 23 -8.54 -7.50 1.38
CA LEU A 23 -9.71 -8.36 1.57
C LEU A 23 -11.02 -7.57 1.45
N CYS A 24 -11.05 -6.36 2.00
CA CYS A 24 -12.24 -5.52 1.98
C CYS A 24 -12.57 -5.05 0.56
N CYS A 25 -11.56 -4.61 -0.20
CA CYS A 25 -11.72 -4.22 -1.60
C CYS A 25 -12.11 -5.41 -2.48
N LEU A 26 -11.53 -6.60 -2.23
CA LEU A 26 -11.86 -7.83 -2.96
C LEU A 26 -13.31 -8.25 -2.71
N LEU A 27 -13.74 -8.24 -1.44
CA LEU A 27 -15.11 -8.56 -1.06
C LEU A 27 -16.08 -7.53 -1.63
N GLY A 28 -15.80 -6.23 -1.46
CA GLY A 28 -16.60 -5.14 -2.03
C GLY A 28 -16.76 -5.28 -3.55
N LEU A 29 -15.66 -5.56 -4.26
CA LEU A 29 -15.66 -5.82 -5.70
C LEU A 29 -16.54 -7.02 -6.06
N SER A 30 -16.37 -8.15 -5.39
CA SER A 30 -17.12 -9.38 -5.66
C SER A 30 -18.62 -9.20 -5.42
N PHE A 31 -19.01 -8.50 -4.36
CA PHE A 31 -20.40 -8.26 -4.02
C PHE A 31 -21.05 -7.21 -4.94
N VAL A 32 -20.31 -6.18 -5.38
CA VAL A 32 -20.79 -5.26 -6.43
C VAL A 32 -20.99 -6.02 -7.74
N ALA A 33 -20.02 -6.83 -8.15
CA ALA A 33 -20.11 -7.62 -9.39
C ALA A 33 -21.29 -8.60 -9.36
N ALA A 34 -21.48 -9.31 -8.23
CA ALA A 34 -22.62 -10.19 -8.02
C ALA A 34 -23.94 -9.43 -7.86
N GLY A 35 -23.91 -8.19 -7.37
CA GLY A 35 -25.07 -7.30 -7.21
C GLY A 35 -25.59 -6.72 -8.53
N GLY A 36 -24.74 -6.66 -9.56
CA GLY A 36 -25.07 -6.18 -10.89
C GLY A 36 -24.41 -4.85 -11.22
N ILE A 37 -23.83 -4.76 -12.42
CA ILE A 37 -23.04 -3.61 -12.90
C ILE A 37 -23.87 -2.67 -13.78
N ALA A 38 -25.20 -2.69 -13.63
CA ALA A 38 -26.13 -2.11 -14.60
C ALA A 38 -26.26 -0.57 -14.53
N PHE A 39 -25.75 0.07 -13.47
CA PHE A 39 -25.93 1.51 -13.25
C PHE A 39 -24.61 2.21 -12.89
N HIS A 40 -24.56 3.54 -13.11
CA HIS A 40 -23.33 4.34 -13.01
C HIS A 40 -22.66 4.27 -11.63
N SER A 41 -23.44 4.33 -10.54
CA SER A 41 -22.89 4.24 -9.18
C SER A 41 -22.22 2.90 -8.90
N SER A 42 -22.81 1.79 -9.36
CA SER A 42 -22.22 0.45 -9.22
C SER A 42 -20.90 0.32 -9.98
N ASN A 43 -20.84 0.81 -11.22
CA ASN A 43 -19.59 0.85 -12.01
C ASN A 43 -18.50 1.66 -11.33
N PHE A 44 -18.83 2.82 -10.77
CA PHE A 44 -17.87 3.64 -10.04
C PHE A 44 -17.30 2.90 -8.82
N VAL A 45 -18.16 2.31 -7.99
CA VAL A 45 -17.73 1.53 -6.82
C VAL A 45 -16.91 0.29 -7.22
N LEU A 46 -17.28 -0.36 -8.32
CA LEU A 46 -16.54 -1.49 -8.88
C LEU A 46 -15.11 -1.06 -9.23
N LEU A 47 -14.95 0.05 -9.95
CA LEU A 47 -13.63 0.58 -10.33
C LEU A 47 -12.81 1.01 -9.11
N MET A 48 -13.42 1.67 -8.12
CA MET A 48 -12.71 2.11 -6.92
C MET A 48 -12.24 0.93 -6.05
N ASN A 49 -13.10 -0.09 -5.84
CA ASN A 49 -12.68 -1.30 -5.15
C ASN A 49 -11.61 -2.07 -5.94
N TYR A 50 -11.72 -2.13 -7.27
CA TYR A 50 -10.71 -2.76 -8.12
C TYR A 50 -9.34 -2.07 -8.02
N THR A 51 -9.30 -0.74 -8.08
CA THR A 51 -8.06 0.03 -7.94
C THR A 51 -7.45 -0.12 -6.53
N GLY A 52 -8.27 -0.07 -5.48
CA GLY A 52 -7.84 -0.32 -4.10
C GLY A 52 -7.28 -1.74 -3.91
N MET A 53 -7.93 -2.74 -4.51
CA MET A 53 -7.46 -4.13 -4.51
C MET A 53 -6.10 -4.26 -5.22
N LEU A 54 -5.93 -3.71 -6.42
CA LEU A 54 -4.65 -3.78 -7.14
C LEU A 54 -3.51 -3.08 -6.39
N TYR A 55 -3.78 -1.90 -5.85
CA TYR A 55 -2.81 -1.13 -5.09
C TYR A 55 -2.33 -1.88 -3.84
N THR A 56 -3.26 -2.46 -3.09
CA THR A 56 -2.95 -3.23 -1.88
C THR A 56 -2.31 -4.58 -2.20
N LEU A 57 -2.74 -5.24 -3.27
CA LEU A 57 -2.12 -6.47 -3.78
C LEU A 57 -0.65 -6.21 -4.17
N TRP A 58 -0.37 -5.11 -4.86
CA TRP A 58 1.00 -4.72 -5.19
C TRP A 58 1.86 -4.58 -3.92
N PHE A 59 1.35 -3.88 -2.90
CA PHE A 59 2.06 -3.76 -1.62
C PHE A 59 2.32 -5.12 -0.95
N VAL A 60 1.31 -5.99 -0.86
CA VAL A 60 1.47 -7.28 -0.18
C VAL A 60 2.37 -8.22 -0.99
N VAL A 61 2.22 -8.29 -2.31
CA VAL A 61 2.94 -9.27 -3.14
C VAL A 61 4.32 -8.75 -3.53
N ALA A 62 4.42 -7.56 -4.11
CA ALA A 62 5.68 -7.08 -4.67
C ALA A 62 6.66 -6.59 -3.60
N VAL A 63 6.15 -5.99 -2.52
CA VAL A 63 6.99 -5.42 -1.46
C VAL A 63 7.26 -6.45 -0.36
N GLU A 64 6.23 -7.10 0.18
CA GLU A 64 6.40 -7.96 1.36
C GLU A 64 6.78 -9.42 1.00
N ILE A 65 6.17 -10.01 -0.03
CA ILE A 65 6.42 -11.43 -0.38
C ILE A 65 7.66 -11.55 -1.27
N LEU A 66 7.72 -10.77 -2.35
CA LEU A 66 8.75 -10.90 -3.36
C LEU A 66 9.98 -10.02 -3.11
N HIS A 67 9.91 -9.06 -2.18
CA HIS A 67 10.95 -8.05 -1.92
C HIS A 67 11.54 -7.42 -3.20
N TYR A 68 10.73 -7.33 -4.27
CA TYR A 68 11.22 -7.00 -5.61
C TYR A 68 11.31 -5.50 -5.85
N SER A 69 10.52 -4.71 -5.12
CA SER A 69 10.43 -3.26 -5.30
C SER A 69 10.85 -2.51 -4.05
N ALA A 70 11.61 -1.43 -4.27
CA ALA A 70 11.86 -0.43 -3.24
C ALA A 70 10.53 0.17 -2.78
N ARG A 71 10.37 0.30 -1.46
CA ARG A 71 9.17 0.86 -0.85
C ARG A 71 8.95 2.29 -1.37
N LEU A 72 7.72 2.61 -1.78
CA LEU A 72 7.37 3.96 -2.23
C LEU A 72 7.65 5.00 -1.14
N SER A 73 7.90 6.24 -1.55
CA SER A 73 8.03 7.36 -0.62
C SER A 73 6.76 7.50 0.22
N THR A 74 6.93 7.72 1.52
CA THR A 74 5.84 7.84 2.51
C THR A 74 4.82 8.91 2.13
N ARG A 75 5.24 10.01 1.50
CA ARG A 75 4.35 11.07 1.02
C ARG A 75 3.42 10.61 -0.10
N VAL A 76 3.93 9.77 -1.01
CA VAL A 76 3.14 9.24 -2.12
C VAL A 76 2.15 8.20 -1.61
N GLU A 77 2.59 7.32 -0.70
CA GLU A 77 1.73 6.34 -0.01
C GLU A 77 0.57 7.04 0.72
N GLN A 78 0.85 8.13 1.46
CA GLN A 78 -0.17 8.95 2.12
C GLN A 78 -1.15 9.58 1.12
N GLY A 79 -0.64 10.11 0.00
CA GLY A 79 -1.48 10.69 -1.06
C GLY A 79 -2.43 9.66 -1.66
N ILE A 80 -1.93 8.48 -2.00
CA ILE A 80 -2.75 7.40 -2.59
C ILE A 80 -3.78 6.89 -1.58
N ASP A 81 -3.37 6.62 -0.33
CA ASP A 81 -4.27 6.16 0.72
C ASP A 81 -5.40 7.19 0.96
N GLY A 82 -5.08 8.48 0.95
CA GLY A 82 -6.08 9.56 1.08
C GLY A 82 -7.04 9.66 -0.10
N VAL A 83 -6.52 9.59 -1.33
CA VAL A 83 -7.36 9.62 -2.55
C VAL A 83 -8.28 8.40 -2.61
N LEU A 84 -7.76 7.20 -2.33
CA LEU A 84 -8.56 5.98 -2.31
C LEU A 84 -9.63 6.01 -1.22
N ALA A 85 -9.30 6.49 0.00
CA ALA A 85 -10.29 6.67 1.05
C ALA A 85 -11.42 7.62 0.63
N LEU A 86 -11.08 8.76 0.01
CA LEU A 86 -12.06 9.73 -0.47
C LEU A 86 -12.95 9.14 -1.58
N MET A 87 -12.36 8.46 -2.55
CA MET A 87 -13.11 7.87 -3.66
C MET A 87 -14.02 6.73 -3.19
N LEU A 88 -13.55 5.89 -2.26
CA LEU A 88 -14.37 4.84 -1.64
C LEU A 88 -15.51 5.44 -0.80
N LEU A 89 -15.29 6.57 -0.13
CA LEU A 89 -16.35 7.30 0.59
C LEU A 89 -17.43 7.78 -0.38
N ILE A 90 -17.05 8.48 -1.45
CA ILE A 90 -17.98 8.98 -2.48
C ILE A 90 -18.74 7.80 -3.08
N GLY A 91 -18.03 6.73 -3.44
CA GLY A 91 -18.62 5.54 -4.03
C GLY A 91 -19.61 4.84 -3.08
N GLY A 92 -19.23 4.66 -1.81
CA GLY A 92 -20.09 4.09 -0.78
C GLY A 92 -21.38 4.89 -0.59
N ILE A 93 -21.29 6.23 -0.54
CA ILE A 93 -22.46 7.12 -0.42
C ILE A 93 -23.33 7.02 -1.68
N CYS A 94 -22.75 7.13 -2.87
CA CYS A 94 -23.50 7.07 -4.14
C CYS A 94 -24.19 5.72 -4.35
N LEU A 95 -23.58 4.62 -3.90
CA LEU A 95 -24.18 3.30 -3.96
C LEU A 95 -25.28 3.15 -2.90
N ALA A 96 -25.04 3.60 -1.67
CA ALA A 96 -26.01 3.56 -0.57
C ALA A 96 -27.25 4.42 -0.83
N ALA A 97 -27.08 5.59 -1.46
CA ALA A 97 -28.16 6.51 -1.80
C ALA A 97 -28.89 6.15 -3.10
N SER A 98 -28.45 5.10 -3.80
CA SER A 98 -29.08 4.68 -5.05
C SER A 98 -30.50 4.15 -4.79
N ASP A 99 -31.45 4.61 -5.60
CA ASP A 99 -32.84 4.09 -5.61
C ASP A 99 -32.88 2.57 -5.80
N TYR A 100 -31.85 2.01 -6.44
CA TYR A 100 -31.65 0.58 -6.64
C TYR A 100 -31.42 -0.22 -5.35
N ILE A 101 -31.06 0.42 -4.24
CA ILE A 101 -31.02 -0.18 -2.90
C ILE A 101 -32.32 0.10 -2.16
N SER A 102 -32.86 1.32 -2.29
CA SER A 102 -34.05 1.78 -1.56
C SER A 102 -35.35 1.06 -1.95
N TYR A 103 -35.51 0.66 -3.21
CA TYR A 103 -36.74 0.01 -3.72
C TYR A 103 -36.58 -1.49 -3.98
N CYS A 104 -35.51 -2.10 -3.45
CA CYS A 104 -35.06 -3.44 -3.83
C CYS A 104 -35.54 -4.51 -2.84
N ASP A 105 -36.81 -4.45 -2.45
CA ASP A 105 -37.43 -5.34 -1.46
C ASP A 105 -37.66 -6.78 -1.97
N ARG A 106 -37.41 -7.07 -3.25
CA ARG A 106 -37.80 -8.36 -3.86
C ARG A 106 -36.79 -9.01 -4.81
N LEU A 107 -35.61 -8.43 -5.03
CA LEU A 107 -34.56 -9.02 -5.87
C LEU A 107 -33.46 -9.69 -5.04
N TRP A 108 -33.12 -10.93 -5.37
CA TRP A 108 -32.05 -11.73 -4.72
C TRP A 108 -30.69 -11.02 -4.63
N HIS A 109 -30.42 -10.07 -5.51
CA HIS A 109 -29.14 -9.36 -5.59
C HIS A 109 -29.01 -8.16 -4.62
N CYS A 110 -30.10 -7.75 -3.96
CA CYS A 110 -30.11 -6.63 -3.00
C CYS A 110 -29.16 -6.87 -1.81
N HIS A 111 -29.15 -8.10 -1.30
CA HIS A 111 -28.31 -8.47 -0.16
C HIS A 111 -26.81 -8.32 -0.49
N ASN A 112 -26.41 -8.68 -1.72
CA ASN A 112 -25.04 -8.50 -2.20
C ASN A 112 -24.70 -7.02 -2.32
N LEU A 113 -25.57 -6.18 -2.88
CA LEU A 113 -25.34 -4.73 -2.97
C LEU A 113 -25.18 -4.09 -1.59
N LYS A 114 -26.00 -4.48 -0.61
CA LYS A 114 -25.91 -3.98 0.77
C LYS A 114 -24.60 -4.41 1.44
N ALA A 115 -24.19 -5.67 1.25
CA ALA A 115 -22.88 -6.15 1.70
C ALA A 115 -21.75 -5.37 1.02
N ALA A 116 -21.85 -5.11 -0.27
CA ALA A 116 -20.86 -4.35 -1.03
C ALA A 116 -20.68 -2.93 -0.48
N VAL A 117 -21.78 -2.24 -0.15
CA VAL A 117 -21.74 -0.94 0.52
C VAL A 117 -20.98 -1.04 1.86
N ALA A 118 -21.30 -2.04 2.68
CA ALA A 118 -20.64 -2.23 3.98
C ALA A 118 -19.13 -2.46 3.83
N PHE A 119 -18.71 -3.36 2.94
CA PHE A 119 -17.29 -3.59 2.68
C PHE A 119 -16.61 -2.36 2.06
N THR A 120 -17.27 -1.61 1.19
CA THR A 120 -16.70 -0.36 0.65
C THR A 120 -16.40 0.65 1.76
N PHE A 121 -17.30 0.81 2.74
CA PHE A 121 -17.07 1.67 3.91
C PHE A 121 -15.98 1.14 4.84
N ILE A 122 -15.97 -0.17 5.13
CA ILE A 122 -14.91 -0.78 5.95
C ILE A 122 -13.54 -0.59 5.28
N GLY A 123 -13.46 -0.75 3.96
CA GLY A 123 -12.27 -0.51 3.17
C GLY A 123 -11.81 0.95 3.27
N MET A 124 -12.75 1.89 3.14
CA MET A 124 -12.47 3.33 3.35
C MET A 124 -11.86 3.60 4.73
N PHE A 125 -12.45 3.05 5.80
CA PHE A 125 -11.90 3.23 7.15
C PHE A 125 -10.52 2.58 7.29
N ALA A 126 -10.26 1.46 6.64
CA ALA A 126 -8.95 0.82 6.65
C ALA A 126 -7.88 1.66 5.92
N PHE A 127 -8.22 2.30 4.80
CA PHE A 127 -7.33 3.26 4.13
C PHE A 127 -7.09 4.50 4.98
N LEU A 128 -8.13 5.02 5.63
CA LEU A 128 -8.02 6.19 6.51
C LEU A 128 -7.19 5.88 7.77
N ALA A 129 -7.35 4.70 8.37
CA ALA A 129 -6.54 4.25 9.48
C ALA A 129 -5.06 4.10 9.09
N SER A 130 -4.76 3.56 7.90
CA SER A 130 -3.41 3.50 7.34
C SER A 130 -2.80 4.88 7.13
N LEU A 131 -3.57 5.81 6.58
CA LEU A 131 -3.16 7.20 6.41
C LEU A 131 -2.82 7.87 7.75
N VAL A 132 -3.73 7.78 8.72
CA VAL A 132 -3.53 8.34 10.07
C VAL A 132 -2.29 7.74 10.72
N LEU A 133 -2.13 6.43 10.66
CA LEU A 133 -0.97 5.74 11.23
C LEU A 133 0.34 6.19 10.55
N SER A 134 0.34 6.37 9.24
CA SER A 134 1.48 6.88 8.46
C SER A 134 1.85 8.31 8.83
N ILE A 135 0.86 9.19 9.03
CA ILE A 135 1.07 10.58 9.47
C ILE A 135 1.65 10.60 10.89
N LEU A 136 1.10 9.82 11.81
CA LEU A 136 1.61 9.73 13.19
C LEU A 136 3.06 9.22 13.21
N ALA A 137 3.38 8.20 12.41
CA ALA A 137 4.73 7.66 12.29
C ALA A 137 5.72 8.72 11.75
N THR A 138 5.31 9.47 10.74
CA THR A 138 6.13 10.54 10.13
C THR A 138 6.41 11.68 11.11
N ASN A 139 5.39 12.10 11.88
CA ASN A 139 5.55 13.14 12.90
C ASN A 139 6.52 12.72 14.00
N LYS A 140 6.47 11.44 14.43
CA LYS A 140 7.39 10.91 15.44
C LYS A 140 8.84 10.87 14.95
N ALA A 141 9.07 10.49 13.69
CA ALA A 141 10.40 10.49 13.07
C ALA A 141 10.99 11.90 12.97
N THR A 142 10.16 12.91 12.70
CA THR A 142 10.59 14.32 12.59
C THR A 142 10.99 14.92 13.96
N SER A 143 10.45 14.39 15.06
CA SER A 143 10.76 14.84 16.43
C SER A 143 12.01 14.22 17.07
N GLY A 144 12.65 13.24 16.40
CA GLY A 144 13.96 12.71 16.80
C GLY A 144 15.09 13.57 16.23
N PRO A 145 16.32 13.53 16.80
CA PRO A 145 17.46 14.18 16.17
C PRO A 145 17.58 13.63 14.74
N THR A 146 17.71 14.55 13.79
CA THR A 146 17.74 14.26 12.36
C THR A 146 18.92 13.35 12.05
N GLU A 147 18.70 12.04 12.04
CA GLU A 147 19.61 11.11 11.39
C GLU A 147 19.52 11.38 9.89
N VAL A 148 20.58 12.02 9.39
CA VAL A 148 20.85 12.25 7.98
C VAL A 148 20.61 10.94 7.23
N PRO A 149 19.76 10.91 6.18
CA PRO A 149 19.49 9.69 5.44
C PRO A 149 20.79 9.19 4.83
N GLY A 150 21.21 8.00 5.24
CA GLY A 150 22.28 7.18 4.67
C GLY A 150 23.24 7.93 3.75
N GLN A 151 24.27 8.56 4.34
CA GLN A 151 25.48 8.82 3.59
C GLN A 151 26.02 7.46 3.15
N TYR A 152 25.76 7.10 1.89
CA TYR A 152 26.34 5.92 1.26
C TYR A 152 27.85 6.04 1.47
N HIS A 153 28.42 5.20 2.32
CA HIS A 153 29.86 5.10 2.44
C HIS A 153 30.32 4.48 1.12
N MET A 154 30.66 5.33 0.14
CA MET A 154 31.45 4.90 -1.00
C MET A 154 32.82 4.56 -0.46
N GLU A 155 33.00 3.31 -0.05
CA GLU A 155 34.30 2.75 0.20
C GLU A 155 34.97 2.61 -1.17
N VAL A 156 35.70 3.65 -1.57
CA VAL A 156 36.48 3.66 -2.80
C VAL A 156 37.50 2.53 -2.66
N THR A 157 37.39 1.51 -3.51
CA THR A 157 38.37 0.42 -3.55
C THR A 157 39.75 1.05 -3.76
N PRO A 158 40.71 0.91 -2.82
CA PRO A 158 42.05 1.45 -2.99
C PRO A 158 42.66 0.83 -4.25
N THR A 159 42.95 1.67 -5.25
CA THR A 159 43.53 1.22 -6.53
C THR A 159 45.02 0.89 -6.43
N ASP A 160 45.57 0.88 -5.20
CA ASP A 160 47.02 0.81 -4.94
C ASP A 160 47.55 -0.57 -4.53
N ALA A 161 46.72 -1.61 -4.57
CA ALA A 161 47.18 -2.99 -4.35
C ALA A 161 46.99 -3.82 -5.62
N LEU A 162 47.77 -3.48 -6.65
CA LEU A 162 48.09 -4.44 -7.72
C LEU A 162 48.73 -5.67 -7.06
N SER A 163 48.06 -6.81 -7.19
CA SER A 163 48.59 -8.13 -6.80
C SER A 163 49.99 -8.33 -7.38
N PRO A 164 50.96 -8.86 -6.62
CA PRO A 164 52.26 -9.21 -7.19
C PRO A 164 52.06 -10.39 -8.14
N VAL A 165 52.16 -10.14 -9.45
CA VAL A 165 52.40 -11.21 -10.41
C VAL A 165 53.85 -11.63 -10.22
N GLN A 166 54.02 -12.72 -9.46
CA GLN A 166 55.24 -13.52 -9.49
C GLN A 166 55.36 -14.11 -10.89
N ASP A 167 56.29 -13.58 -11.69
CA ASP A 167 56.79 -14.30 -12.86
C ASP A 167 58.32 -14.33 -12.88
N LEU A 168 58.80 -15.54 -13.16
CA LEU A 168 60.18 -15.98 -13.09
C LEU A 168 61.04 -15.44 -14.27
N ASN A 169 62.35 -15.38 -14.01
CA ASN A 169 63.48 -15.55 -14.96
C ASN A 169 63.92 -14.39 -15.90
N SER A 170 65.00 -13.69 -15.48
CA SER A 170 66.35 -13.53 -16.13
C SER A 170 66.49 -13.06 -17.61
N PRO A 171 67.66 -12.57 -18.10
CA PRO A 171 68.65 -11.60 -17.60
C PRO A 171 69.04 -10.50 -18.63
N GLY A 172 69.69 -9.42 -18.16
CA GLY A 172 70.76 -8.73 -18.90
C GLY A 172 70.40 -7.54 -19.79
N ALA A 173 70.90 -6.35 -19.43
CA ALA A 173 71.93 -5.61 -20.19
C ALA A 173 72.13 -4.21 -19.59
N LYS A 174 73.38 -3.92 -19.23
CA LYS A 174 73.91 -2.55 -19.11
C LYS A 174 73.75 -1.85 -20.46
N VAL A 175 73.36 -0.57 -20.49
CA VAL A 175 74.26 0.60 -20.68
C VAL A 175 73.56 1.81 -20.07
#